data_AF-A0AA35T9E0-F1
#
_entry.id   AF-A0AA35T9E0-F1
#
_cell.length_a   1.000
_cell.length_b   1.000
_cell.length_c   1.000
_cell.angle_alpha   90.00
_cell.angle_beta   90.00
_cell.angle_gamma   90.00
#
_symmetry.space_group_name_H-M   'P 1'
#
loop_
_entity.id
_entity.type
_entity.pdbx_description
1 polymer ?
#
loop_
_entity_poly.entity_id
_entity_poly.type
_entity_poly.pdbx_seq_one_letter_code
_entity_poly.pdbx_strand_id
1 'polypeptide(L)'
;MEEWEHVRTEYGNLPSIPQSKRGKLVHTSSQDDLEFLMSEELEADVELVLSIMDELTEELIKEEQALLAQYEDDIRFSEDALCDAVRSLHTDDIICPICQKDYLHQNKQVLFCSCGLRLDTAHDGISLDYIRRQLDHYSLEHSSQCRGKPQFSLETVMQTQTLIMNCPTCCFMEIIV
;
A
#
# COMPACT_ATOMS: atom_id res chain seq x y z
N MET A 1 9.50 12.24 36.49
CA MET A 1 9.57 10.92 37.15
C MET A 1 10.23 11.08 38.52
N GLU A 2 9.91 12.13 39.28
CA GLU A 2 10.55 12.46 40.57
C GLU A 2 9.52 12.79 41.67
N GLU A 3 8.22 12.88 41.34
CA GLU A 3 7.18 13.21 42.32
C GLU A 3 6.66 11.97 43.10
N TRP A 4 6.91 10.76 42.58
CA TRP A 4 6.43 9.51 43.19
C TRP A 4 7.36 8.94 44.27
N GLU A 5 8.57 9.49 44.43
CA GLU A 5 9.50 9.09 45.50
C GLU A 5 9.26 9.85 46.81
N HIS A 6 8.67 11.06 46.74
CA HIS A 6 8.36 11.86 47.93
C HIS A 6 7.16 11.34 48.75
N VAL A 7 6.19 10.72 48.07
CA VAL A 7 4.97 10.20 48.72
C VAL A 7 5.25 8.96 49.57
N ARG A 8 6.29 8.19 49.25
CA ARG A 8 6.63 6.95 49.99
C ARG A 8 7.32 7.22 51.33
N THR A 9 7.95 8.39 51.50
CA THR A 9 8.65 8.77 52.73
C THR A 9 7.73 9.31 53.82
N GLU A 10 6.53 9.80 53.48
CA GLU A 10 5.62 10.40 54.48
C GLU A 10 4.82 9.38 55.31
N TYR A 11 4.66 8.13 54.84
CA TYR A 11 3.83 7.12 55.52
C TYR A 11 4.62 6.03 56.25
N GLY A 12 5.92 6.26 56.51
CA GLY A 12 6.79 5.31 57.20
C GLY A 12 6.54 5.13 58.71
N ASN A 13 5.60 5.87 59.32
CA ASN A 13 5.33 5.82 60.77
C ASN A 13 3.85 5.99 61.10
N LEU A 14 2.99 5.05 60.70
CA LEU A 14 1.66 4.94 61.31
C LEU A 14 1.69 4.05 62.57
N PRO A 15 1.14 4.50 63.71
CA PRO A 15 1.06 3.68 64.92
C PRO A 15 -0.01 2.58 64.79
N SER A 16 0.27 1.41 65.35
CA SER A 16 -0.61 0.24 65.31
C SER A 16 -1.93 0.48 66.04
N ILE A 17 -3.05 0.18 65.36
CA ILE A 17 -4.41 0.30 65.90
C ILE A 17 -4.68 -0.86 66.89
N PRO A 18 -5.18 -0.61 68.10
CA PRO A 18 -5.49 -1.68 69.04
C PRO A 18 -6.79 -2.40 68.64
N GLN A 19 -6.74 -3.73 68.61
CA GLN A 19 -7.89 -4.57 68.28
C GLN A 19 -8.97 -4.49 69.38
N SER A 20 -10.12 -3.88 69.05
CA SER A 20 -11.30 -3.86 69.92
C SER A 20 -12.31 -4.94 69.52
N LYS A 21 -12.98 -5.49 70.55
CA LYS A 21 -13.66 -6.78 70.57
C LYS A 21 -14.96 -6.79 69.75
N ARG A 22 -15.23 -7.93 69.09
CA ARG A 22 -16.48 -8.31 68.42
C ARG A 22 -17.71 -7.99 69.28
N GLY A 23 -18.47 -6.97 68.91
CA GLY A 23 -19.89 -6.83 69.23
C GLY A 23 -20.72 -7.44 68.09
N LYS A 24 -21.62 -8.36 68.41
CA LYS A 24 -22.61 -8.90 67.47
C LYS A 24 -23.59 -7.79 67.08
N LEU A 25 -23.66 -7.45 65.80
CA LEU A 25 -24.77 -6.70 65.24
C LEU A 25 -25.70 -7.68 64.52
N VAL A 26 -26.98 -7.62 64.90
CA VAL A 26 -28.09 -8.41 64.38
C VAL A 26 -28.59 -7.73 63.11
N HIS A 27 -28.78 -8.51 62.05
CA HIS A 27 -29.28 -8.11 60.74
C HIS A 27 -30.75 -7.65 60.84
N THR A 28 -31.09 -6.49 60.28
CA THR A 28 -32.49 -6.06 60.07
C THR A 28 -32.79 -6.06 58.58
N SER A 29 -33.67 -6.95 58.16
CA SER A 29 -34.06 -7.33 56.79
C SER A 29 -34.85 -6.28 56.00
N SER A 30 -34.55 -4.98 56.14
CA SER A 30 -35.19 -3.92 55.34
C SER A 30 -34.20 -2.89 54.80
N GLN A 31 -32.93 -2.98 55.20
CA GLN A 31 -31.88 -2.12 54.67
C GLN A 31 -31.30 -2.69 53.37
N ASP A 32 -31.27 -4.03 53.26
CA ASP A 32 -30.79 -4.75 52.08
C ASP A 32 -31.71 -4.56 50.86
N ASP A 33 -33.02 -4.42 51.06
CA ASP A 33 -33.99 -4.26 49.96
C ASP A 33 -33.88 -2.88 49.27
N LEU A 34 -33.54 -1.82 50.02
CA LEU A 34 -33.39 -0.46 49.51
C LEU A 34 -32.02 -0.27 48.82
N GLU A 35 -30.98 -0.91 49.35
CA GLU A 35 -29.63 -0.92 48.76
C GLU A 35 -29.61 -1.74 47.45
N PHE A 36 -30.39 -2.82 47.38
CA PHE A 36 -30.60 -3.62 46.17
C PHE A 36 -31.34 -2.82 45.07
N LEU A 37 -32.43 -2.13 45.41
CA LEU A 37 -33.19 -1.28 44.47
C LEU A 37 -32.35 -0.11 43.92
N MET A 38 -31.51 0.51 44.75
CA MET A 38 -30.59 1.58 44.31
C MET A 38 -29.43 1.04 43.45
N SER A 39 -29.04 -0.24 43.62
CA SER A 39 -28.04 -0.90 42.77
C SER A 39 -28.60 -1.24 41.38
N GLU A 40 -29.85 -1.72 41.33
CA GLU A 40 -30.53 -2.13 40.09
C GLU A 40 -30.85 -0.91 39.18
N GLU A 41 -31.22 0.23 39.78
CA GLU A 41 -31.44 1.50 39.05
C GLU A 41 -30.12 2.07 38.49
N LEU A 42 -29.01 1.96 39.24
CA LEU A 42 -27.68 2.38 38.77
C LEU A 42 -27.12 1.45 37.69
N GLU A 43 -27.40 0.15 37.77
CA GLU A 43 -27.05 -0.83 36.73
C GLU A 43 -27.78 -0.53 35.41
N ALA A 44 -29.05 -0.15 35.47
CA ALA A 44 -29.82 0.24 34.28
C ALA A 44 -29.27 1.51 33.60
N ASP A 45 -28.85 2.51 34.38
CA ASP A 45 -28.21 3.73 33.85
C ASP A 45 -26.85 3.42 33.19
N VAL A 46 -26.06 2.52 33.77
CA VAL A 46 -24.78 2.08 33.19
C VAL A 46 -25.01 1.34 31.87
N GLU A 47 -25.99 0.44 31.80
CA GLU A 47 -26.35 -0.28 30.58
C GLU A 47 -26.78 0.69 29.47
N LEU A 48 -27.60 1.71 29.81
CA LEU A 48 -28.01 2.74 28.87
C LEU A 48 -26.82 3.56 28.34
N VAL A 49 -25.86 3.90 29.18
CA VAL A 49 -24.64 4.62 28.74
C VAL A 49 -23.81 3.75 27.81
N LEU A 50 -23.64 2.46 28.12
CA LEU A 50 -22.91 1.53 27.26
C LEU A 50 -23.58 1.37 25.90
N SER A 51 -24.92 1.26 25.85
CA SER A 51 -25.64 1.13 24.57
C SER A 51 -25.48 2.38 23.70
N ILE A 52 -25.54 3.58 24.29
CA ILE A 52 -25.31 4.83 23.57
C ILE A 52 -23.87 4.90 23.05
N MET A 53 -22.88 4.48 23.85
CA MET A 53 -21.48 4.42 23.41
C MET A 53 -21.30 3.45 22.25
N ASP A 54 -21.91 2.27 22.29
CA ASP A 54 -21.85 1.29 21.22
C ASP A 54 -22.46 1.84 19.92
N GLU A 55 -23.64 2.47 19.99
CA GLU A 55 -24.26 3.13 18.83
C GLU A 55 -23.37 4.21 18.22
N LEU A 56 -22.77 5.07 19.03
CA LEU A 56 -21.85 6.12 18.58
C LEU A 56 -20.58 5.52 17.94
N THR A 57 -20.03 4.46 18.52
CA THR A 57 -18.86 3.80 17.93
C THR A 57 -19.18 3.15 16.60
N GLU A 58 -20.37 2.55 16.47
CA GLU A 58 -20.81 1.96 15.21
C GLU A 58 -21.00 3.03 14.12
N GLU A 59 -21.56 4.19 14.47
CA GLU A 59 -21.69 5.33 13.58
C GLU A 59 -20.33 5.85 13.11
N LEU A 60 -19.38 6.05 14.03
CA LEU A 60 -18.02 6.50 13.70
C LEU A 60 -17.28 5.52 12.78
N ILE A 61 -17.41 4.22 13.01
CA ILE A 61 -16.80 3.20 12.14
C ILE A 61 -17.41 3.27 10.74
N LYS A 62 -18.72 3.47 10.62
CA LYS A 62 -19.39 3.63 9.32
C LYS A 62 -18.90 4.87 8.58
N GLU A 63 -18.74 5.99 9.28
CA GLU A 63 -18.20 7.23 8.70
C GLU A 63 -16.76 7.06 8.23
N GLU A 64 -15.90 6.43 9.03
CA GLU A 64 -14.52 6.14 8.66
C GLU A 64 -14.45 5.28 7.39
N GLN A 65 -15.24 4.21 7.34
CA GLN A 65 -15.31 3.34 6.15
C GLN A 65 -15.82 4.09 4.92
N ALA A 66 -16.82 4.97 5.08
CA ALA A 66 -17.33 5.78 3.99
C ALA A 66 -16.29 6.79 3.49
N LEU A 67 -15.49 7.38 4.38
CA LEU A 67 -14.41 8.29 4.02
C LEU A 67 -13.29 7.56 3.27
N LEU A 68 -12.87 6.39 3.75
CA LEU A 68 -11.88 5.56 3.08
C LEU A 68 -12.34 5.16 1.67
N ALA A 69 -13.60 4.73 1.54
CA ALA A 69 -14.17 4.37 0.24
C ALA A 69 -14.20 5.57 -0.74
N GLN A 70 -14.59 6.75 -0.27
CA GLN A 70 -14.55 7.97 -1.09
C GLN A 70 -13.13 8.30 -1.54
N TYR A 71 -12.15 8.19 -0.64
CA TYR A 71 -10.76 8.47 -0.96
C TYR A 71 -10.18 7.47 -1.97
N GLU A 72 -10.51 6.18 -1.84
CA GLU A 72 -10.14 5.15 -2.81
C GLU A 72 -10.75 5.41 -4.19
N ASP A 73 -12.02 5.83 -4.23
CA ASP A 73 -12.70 6.20 -5.47
C ASP A 73 -12.06 7.45 -6.13
N ASP A 74 -11.70 8.47 -5.34
CA ASP A 74 -11.00 9.67 -5.83
C ASP A 74 -9.62 9.35 -6.38
N ILE A 75 -8.85 8.47 -5.70
CA ILE A 75 -7.56 7.99 -6.20
C ILE A 75 -7.75 7.30 -7.55
N ARG A 76 -8.70 6.36 -7.63
CA ARG A 76 -8.95 5.59 -8.85
C ARG A 76 -9.32 6.51 -10.01
N PHE A 77 -10.21 7.48 -9.77
CA PHE A 77 -10.57 8.48 -10.77
C PHE A 77 -9.37 9.33 -11.22
N SER A 78 -8.52 9.77 -10.28
CA SER A 78 -7.32 10.53 -10.60
C SER A 78 -6.32 9.69 -11.41
N GLU A 79 -6.15 8.42 -11.07
CA GLU A 79 -5.26 7.49 -11.79
C GLU A 79 -5.76 7.27 -13.22
N ASP A 80 -7.06 7.02 -13.40
CA ASP A 80 -7.69 6.85 -14.70
C ASP A 80 -7.51 8.11 -15.57
N ALA A 81 -7.76 9.30 -15.02
CA ALA A 81 -7.57 10.56 -15.71
C ALA A 81 -6.11 10.80 -16.12
N LEU A 82 -5.14 10.43 -15.26
CA LEU A 82 -3.72 10.49 -15.59
C LEU A 82 -3.35 9.50 -16.70
N CYS A 83 -3.85 8.27 -16.63
CA CYS A 83 -3.63 7.27 -17.67
C CYS A 83 -4.18 7.74 -19.02
N ASP A 84 -5.36 8.34 -19.04
CA ASP A 84 -5.95 8.89 -20.27
C ASP A 84 -5.18 10.08 -20.81
N ALA A 85 -4.72 10.99 -19.93
CA ALA A 85 -3.82 12.07 -20.33
C ALA A 85 -2.52 11.51 -20.95
N VAL A 86 -1.90 10.51 -20.34
CA VAL A 86 -0.70 9.85 -20.87
C VAL A 86 -0.97 9.20 -22.22
N ARG A 87 -2.09 8.48 -22.37
CA ARG A 87 -2.50 7.89 -23.66
C ARG A 87 -2.74 8.95 -24.73
N SER A 88 -3.31 10.09 -24.37
CA SER A 88 -3.54 11.20 -25.30
C SER A 88 -2.26 11.89 -25.77
N LEU A 89 -1.21 11.86 -24.92
CA LEU A 89 0.12 12.39 -25.22
C LEU A 89 1.03 11.36 -25.89
N HIS A 90 0.63 10.09 -25.92
CA HIS A 90 1.42 9.01 -26.48
C HIS A 90 1.56 9.21 -28.00
N THR A 91 2.75 9.60 -28.44
CA THR A 91 3.09 9.62 -29.87
C THR A 91 3.50 8.23 -30.33
N ASP A 92 3.46 7.96 -31.63
CA ASP A 92 3.95 6.69 -32.21
C ASP A 92 5.47 6.50 -32.11
N ASP A 93 6.15 7.41 -31.39
CA ASP A 93 7.58 7.36 -31.17
C ASP A 93 7.94 6.41 -30.03
N ILE A 94 9.02 5.67 -30.21
CA ILE A 94 9.55 4.73 -29.21
C ILE A 94 10.92 5.23 -28.80
N ILE A 95 11.20 5.32 -27.50
CA ILE A 95 12.55 5.64 -27.04
C ILE A 95 13.47 4.46 -27.34
N CYS A 96 14.63 4.73 -27.94
CA CYS A 96 15.59 3.69 -28.30
C CYS A 96 16.04 2.90 -27.05
N PRO A 97 15.86 1.56 -27.01
CA PRO A 97 16.15 0.76 -25.83
C PRO A 97 17.64 0.68 -25.49
N ILE A 98 18.52 0.91 -26.48
CA ILE A 98 19.98 0.91 -26.31
C ILE A 98 20.46 2.18 -25.60
N CYS A 99 20.11 3.35 -26.12
CA CYS A 99 20.66 4.62 -25.63
C CYS A 99 19.77 5.30 -24.57
N GLN A 100 18.48 4.97 -24.54
CA GLN A 100 17.47 5.54 -23.63
C GLN A 100 17.40 7.08 -23.68
N LYS A 101 17.76 7.68 -24.83
CA LYS A 101 17.88 9.14 -25.02
C LYS A 101 17.08 9.63 -26.22
N ASP A 102 17.32 9.02 -27.38
CA ASP A 102 16.70 9.42 -28.65
C ASP A 102 15.62 8.43 -29.07
N TYR A 103 14.74 8.85 -29.98
CA TYR A 103 13.69 8.00 -30.52
C TYR A 103 14.22 7.01 -31.57
N LEU A 104 13.53 5.88 -31.69
CA LEU A 104 13.68 4.90 -32.75
C LEU A 104 12.79 5.33 -33.92
N HIS A 105 13.40 5.42 -35.10
CA HIS A 105 12.71 5.77 -36.35
C HIS A 105 12.67 4.58 -37.28
N GLN A 106 11.66 4.53 -38.15
CA GLN A 106 11.52 3.52 -39.18
C GLN A 106 11.59 4.16 -40.56
N ASN A 107 12.44 3.60 -41.41
CA ASN A 107 12.44 3.87 -42.84
C ASN A 107 12.33 2.55 -43.58
N LYS A 108 11.12 2.27 -44.10
CA LYS A 108 10.76 0.99 -44.72
C LYS A 108 11.02 -0.18 -43.76
N GLN A 109 12.05 -0.98 -44.03
CA GLN A 109 12.41 -2.19 -43.27
C GLN A 109 13.63 -1.98 -42.37
N VAL A 110 14.04 -0.72 -42.19
CA VAL A 110 15.20 -0.39 -41.35
C VAL A 110 14.72 0.47 -40.20
N LEU A 111 14.93 -0.03 -38.98
CA LEU A 111 14.77 0.70 -37.75
C LEU A 111 16.12 1.30 -37.35
N PHE A 112 16.15 2.56 -36.96
CA PHE A 112 17.42 3.25 -36.65
C PHE A 112 17.25 4.34 -35.60
N CYS A 113 18.34 4.65 -34.92
CA CYS A 113 18.42 5.71 -33.91
C CYS A 113 19.72 6.52 -34.10
N SER A 114 19.72 7.79 -33.71
CA SER A 114 20.89 8.68 -33.74
C SER A 114 22.08 8.19 -32.90
N CYS A 115 21.84 7.28 -31.95
CA CYS A 115 22.92 6.64 -31.20
C CYS A 115 23.76 5.64 -32.02
N GLY A 116 23.38 5.37 -33.28
CA GLY A 116 24.03 4.41 -34.17
C GLY A 116 23.40 3.02 -34.20
N LEU A 117 22.31 2.80 -33.44
CA LEU A 117 21.50 1.59 -33.59
C LEU A 117 20.91 1.57 -35.01
N ARG A 118 21.08 0.44 -35.68
CA ARG A 118 20.43 0.12 -36.94
C ARG A 118 20.00 -1.34 -36.85
N LEU A 119 18.81 -1.63 -37.34
CA LEU A 119 18.16 -2.92 -37.33
C LEU A 119 17.50 -3.10 -38.69
N ASP A 120 18.02 -4.00 -39.50
CA ASP A 120 17.43 -4.35 -40.80
C ASP A 120 16.50 -5.56 -40.60
N THR A 121 15.20 -5.31 -40.68
CA THR A 121 14.14 -6.30 -40.50
C THR A 121 13.75 -6.93 -41.85
N ALA A 122 14.65 -6.88 -42.84
CA ALA A 122 14.60 -7.48 -44.17
C ALA A 122 13.35 -8.33 -44.46
N HIS A 123 12.43 -7.97 -45.33
CA HIS A 123 11.22 -8.74 -45.72
C HIS A 123 10.23 -9.21 -44.63
N ASP A 124 10.58 -9.28 -43.35
CA ASP A 124 9.67 -9.74 -42.28
C ASP A 124 8.62 -8.67 -41.91
N GLY A 125 8.74 -7.46 -42.46
CA GLY A 125 7.72 -6.42 -42.34
C GLY A 125 7.53 -5.90 -40.91
N ILE A 126 8.57 -6.03 -40.07
CA ILE A 126 8.52 -5.66 -38.66
C ILE A 126 8.38 -4.14 -38.53
N SER A 127 7.34 -3.72 -37.81
CA SER A 127 7.02 -2.31 -37.59
C SER A 127 7.54 -1.81 -36.24
N LEU A 128 7.65 -0.48 -36.10
CA LEU A 128 7.88 0.15 -34.79
C LEU A 128 6.85 -0.33 -33.77
N ASP A 129 5.57 -0.39 -34.15
CA ASP A 129 4.51 -0.87 -33.27
C ASP A 129 4.75 -2.30 -32.75
N TYR A 130 5.25 -3.20 -33.61
CA TYR A 130 5.63 -4.54 -33.17
C TYR A 130 6.74 -4.48 -32.11
N ILE A 131 7.81 -3.71 -32.37
CA ILE A 131 8.91 -3.55 -31.42
C ILE A 131 8.44 -2.95 -30.10
N ARG A 132 7.55 -1.95 -30.13
CA ARG A 132 6.93 -1.37 -28.93
C ARG A 132 6.26 -2.45 -28.10
N ARG A 133 5.36 -3.21 -28.73
CA ARG A 133 4.61 -4.27 -28.04
C ARG A 133 5.51 -5.34 -27.45
N GLN A 134 6.57 -5.74 -28.14
CA GLN A 134 7.55 -6.69 -27.61
C GLN A 134 8.31 -6.10 -26.40
N LEU A 135 8.80 -4.87 -26.51
CA LEU A 135 9.49 -4.19 -25.41
C LEU A 135 8.58 -4.04 -24.18
N ASP A 136 7.34 -3.62 -24.37
CA ASP A 136 6.36 -3.47 -23.27
C ASP A 136 6.03 -4.82 -22.65
N HIS A 137 5.79 -5.85 -23.46
CA HIS A 137 5.46 -7.19 -22.97
C HIS A 137 6.58 -7.79 -22.13
N TYR A 138 7.80 -7.86 -22.68
CA TYR A 138 8.94 -8.47 -21.97
C TYR A 138 9.41 -7.63 -20.79
N SER A 139 9.32 -6.29 -20.87
CA SER A 139 9.63 -5.44 -19.72
C SER A 139 8.64 -5.60 -18.58
N LEU A 140 7.34 -5.71 -18.89
CA LEU A 140 6.30 -5.96 -17.90
C LEU A 140 6.45 -7.35 -17.27
N GLU A 141 6.64 -8.38 -18.10
CA GLU A 141 6.87 -9.76 -17.65
C GLU A 141 8.06 -9.82 -16.69
N HIS A 142 9.20 -9.24 -17.09
CA HIS A 142 10.38 -9.16 -16.24
C HIS A 142 10.10 -8.41 -14.92
N SER A 143 9.43 -7.25 -14.98
CA SER A 143 9.18 -6.40 -13.81
C SER A 143 8.29 -7.07 -12.75
N SER A 144 7.45 -8.03 -13.15
CA SER A 144 6.60 -8.81 -12.24
C SER A 144 7.40 -9.72 -11.31
N GLN A 145 8.61 -10.13 -11.72
CA GLN A 145 9.44 -11.12 -11.03
C GLN A 145 10.80 -10.56 -10.58
N CYS A 146 11.23 -9.42 -11.12
CA CYS A 146 12.52 -8.83 -10.82
C CYS A 146 12.48 -7.29 -10.82
N ARG A 147 13.12 -6.68 -9.83
CA ARG A 147 13.33 -5.22 -9.74
C ARG A 147 14.65 -4.74 -10.37
N GLY A 148 15.42 -5.65 -10.95
CA GLY A 148 16.67 -5.32 -11.66
C GLY A 148 16.40 -4.47 -12.90
N LYS A 149 17.39 -3.69 -13.34
CA LYS A 149 17.27 -2.94 -14.60
C LYS A 149 17.69 -3.85 -15.77
N PRO A 150 16.79 -4.19 -16.71
CA PRO A 150 17.18 -4.92 -17.91
C PRO A 150 18.09 -4.06 -18.79
N GLN A 151 19.03 -4.72 -19.46
CA GLN A 151 19.92 -4.14 -20.45
C GLN A 151 19.51 -4.65 -21.83
N PHE A 152 19.77 -3.82 -22.83
CA PHE A 152 19.49 -4.15 -24.22
C PHE A 152 20.79 -4.14 -25.00
N SER A 153 20.99 -5.14 -25.82
CA SER A 153 22.15 -5.27 -26.69
C SER A 153 21.71 -5.63 -28.10
N LEU A 154 22.53 -5.21 -29.06
CA LEU A 154 22.37 -5.59 -30.45
C LEU A 154 23.46 -6.60 -30.80
N GLU A 155 23.06 -7.81 -31.15
CA GLU A 155 23.96 -8.87 -31.61
C GLU A 155 23.86 -9.02 -33.12
N THR A 156 24.97 -9.32 -33.78
CA THR A 156 24.97 -9.61 -35.23
C THR A 156 25.28 -11.07 -35.46
N VAL A 157 24.30 -11.81 -35.96
CA VAL A 157 24.42 -13.24 -36.25
C VAL A 157 24.22 -13.43 -37.75
N MET A 158 25.20 -13.99 -38.46
CA MET A 158 25.09 -14.31 -39.89
C MET A 158 24.60 -13.14 -40.77
N GLN A 159 25.06 -11.92 -40.49
CA GLN A 159 24.70 -10.66 -41.17
C GLN A 159 23.31 -10.09 -40.85
N THR A 160 22.53 -10.72 -39.96
CA THR A 160 21.28 -10.15 -39.42
C THR A 160 21.55 -9.55 -38.04
N GLN A 161 20.89 -8.43 -37.76
CA GLN A 161 21.00 -7.72 -36.48
C GLN A 161 19.82 -8.12 -35.60
N THR A 162 20.11 -8.62 -34.40
CA THR A 162 19.13 -9.15 -33.45
C THR A 162 19.15 -8.30 -32.19
N LEU A 163 17.98 -7.83 -31.77
CA LEU A 163 17.84 -7.05 -30.53
C LEU A 163 17.51 -8.00 -29.39
N ILE A 164 18.30 -7.95 -28.33
CA ILE A 164 18.17 -8.83 -27.18
C ILE A 164 17.98 -7.98 -25.92
N MET A 165 17.08 -8.44 -25.06
CA MET A 165 16.92 -7.96 -23.70
C MET A 165 17.54 -8.98 -22.76
N ASN A 166 18.36 -8.54 -21.80
CA ASN A 166 18.87 -9.40 -20.74
C ASN A 166 18.86 -8.68 -19.39
N CYS A 167 18.73 -9.44 -18.30
CA CYS A 167 18.83 -8.90 -16.95
C CYS A 167 20.01 -9.54 -16.21
N PRO A 168 21.01 -8.77 -15.77
CA PRO A 168 22.17 -9.31 -15.04
C PRO A 168 21.81 -9.80 -13.63
N THR A 169 20.62 -9.48 -13.11
CA THR A 169 20.20 -9.82 -11.74
C THR A 169 19.45 -11.14 -11.67
N CYS A 170 18.55 -11.43 -12.62
CA CYS A 170 17.71 -12.63 -12.62
C CYS A 170 17.99 -13.59 -13.79
N CYS A 171 18.98 -13.29 -14.64
CA CYS A 171 19.31 -14.05 -15.85
C CYS A 171 18.15 -14.18 -16.87
N PHE A 172 17.13 -13.32 -16.78
CA PHE A 172 16.10 -13.20 -17.81
C PHE A 172 16.74 -12.77 -19.13
N MET A 173 16.38 -13.42 -20.24
CA MET A 173 16.91 -13.11 -21.56
C MET A 173 15.85 -13.42 -22.60
N GLU A 174 15.58 -12.46 -23.48
CA GLU A 174 14.60 -12.62 -24.57
C GLU A 174 15.09 -11.94 -25.85
N ILE A 175 14.71 -12.53 -26.99
CA ILE A 175 14.97 -11.97 -28.32
C ILE A 175 13.76 -11.15 -28.74
N ILE A 176 13.97 -9.88 -29.04
CA ILE A 176 12.90 -8.93 -29.40
C ILE A 176 12.67 -8.92 -30.92
N VAL A 177 13.75 -9.02 -31.70
CA VAL A 177 13.76 -9.03 -33.17
C VAL A 177 14.97 -9.78 -33.69
#